data_AF-A0A1N7L4H4-F1
#
_entry.id   AF-A0A1N7L4H4-F1
#
_cell.length_a   1.000
_cell.length_b   1.000
_cell.length_c   1.000
_cell.angle_alpha   90.00
_cell.angle_beta   90.00
_cell.angle_gamma   90.00
#
_symmetry.space_group_name_H-M   'P 1'
#
loop_
_entity.id
_entity.type
_entity.pdbx_description
1 polymer ?
#
loop_
_entity_poly.entity_id
_entity_poly.type
_entity_poly.pdbx_seq_one_letter_code
_entity_poly.pdbx_strand_id
1 'polypeptide(L)'
;MSRVEVLGRDVAREAYRVRTASGEAFVPECLMGGLRPGDRPSHQDAYEWIAAHRRDLDAAVAALARGAVPKAPYDIVSLVGTG
;
A
#
# COMPACT_ATOMS: atom_id res chain seq x y z
N MET A 1 11.21 -2.20 14.21
CA MET A 1 10.40 -3.09 13.33
C MET A 1 9.42 -2.20 12.58
N SER A 2 9.42 -2.21 11.24
CA SER A 2 8.42 -1.47 10.45
C SER A 2 7.03 -2.05 10.75
N ARG A 3 6.19 -1.28 11.44
CA ARG A 3 4.81 -1.65 11.76
C ARG A 3 3.92 -1.06 10.67
N VAL A 4 3.38 -1.93 9.83
CA VAL A 4 2.34 -1.58 8.87
C VAL A 4 1.04 -2.18 9.37
N GLU A 5 0.04 -1.34 9.58
CA GLU A 5 -1.31 -1.71 9.99
C GLU A 5 -2.26 -1.52 8.81
N VAL A 6 -3.12 -2.50 8.54
CA VAL A 6 -4.15 -2.37 7.50
C VAL A 6 -5.41 -1.79 8.14
N LEU A 7 -5.83 -0.61 7.67
CA LEU A 7 -7.00 0.09 8.19
C LEU A 7 -8.30 -0.35 7.52
N GLY A 8 -8.20 -0.89 6.30
CA GLY A 8 -9.34 -1.39 5.53
C GLY A 8 -9.14 -1.23 4.03
N ARG A 9 -10.13 -1.68 3.27
CA ARG A 9 -10.15 -1.59 1.81
C ARG A 9 -11.01 -0.42 1.36
N ASP A 10 -10.51 0.36 0.41
CA ASP A 10 -11.28 1.35 -0.34
C ASP A 10 -11.67 0.73 -1.69
N VAL A 11 -12.97 0.42 -1.84
CA VAL A 11 -13.50 -0.22 -3.06
C VAL A 11 -13.47 0.72 -4.25
N ALA A 12 -13.73 2.01 -4.04
CA ALA A 12 -13.80 2.99 -5.12
C ALA A 12 -12.42 3.27 -5.72
N ARG A 13 -11.37 3.12 -4.91
CA ARG A 13 -9.97 3.27 -5.33
C ARG A 13 -9.28 1.96 -5.69
N GLU A 14 -9.95 0.82 -5.50
CA GLU A 14 -9.35 -0.52 -5.65
C GLU A 14 -8.01 -0.64 -4.90
N ALA A 15 -7.98 -0.16 -3.65
CA ALA A 15 -6.76 -0.05 -2.86
C ALA A 15 -6.99 -0.37 -1.38
N TYR A 16 -5.94 -0.82 -0.70
CA TYR A 16 -5.93 -0.94 0.76
C TYR A 16 -5.34 0.30 1.40
N ARG A 17 -6.03 0.79 2.44
CA ARG A 17 -5.50 1.85 3.30
C ARG A 17 -4.62 1.23 4.36
N VAL A 18 -3.37 1.65 4.40
CA VAL A 18 -2.39 1.20 5.40
C VAL A 18 -1.87 2.37 6.21
N ARG A 19 -1.52 2.11 7.47
CA ARG A 19 -0.86 3.05 8.37
C ARG A 19 0.55 2.57 8.65
N THR A 20 1.50 3.49 8.50
CA THR A 20 2.92 3.30 8.79
C THR A 20 3.35 4.33 9.84
N ALA A 21 4.61 4.28 10.28
CA ALA A 21 5.16 5.30 11.17
C ALA A 21 5.28 6.67 10.49
N SER A 22 5.35 6.71 9.16
CA SER A 22 5.53 7.94 8.37
C SER A 22 4.22 8.53 7.85
N GLY A 23 3.09 7.87 8.14
CA GLY A 23 1.76 8.31 7.72
C GLY A 23 0.93 7.18 7.11
N GLU A 24 -0.23 7.57 6.58
CA GLU A 24 -1.16 6.65 5.94
C GLU A 24 -1.07 6.73 4.42
N ALA A 25 -1.26 5.60 3.76
CA ALA A 25 -1.19 5.50 2.32
C ALA A 25 -2.21 4.52 1.75
N PHE A 26 -2.52 4.70 0.47
CA PHE A 26 -3.26 3.77 -0.36
C PHE A 26 -2.29 2.87 -1.12
N VAL A 27 -2.46 1.57 -0.95
CA VAL A 27 -1.71 0.51 -1.65
C VAL A 27 -2.65 -0.13 -2.69
N PRO A 28 -2.44 0.09 -3.99
CA PRO A 28 -3.29 -0.46 -5.04
C PRO A 28 -3.34 -1.99 -5.04
N GLU A 29 -4.51 -2.56 -5.32
CA GLU A 29 -4.72 -4.02 -5.41
C GLU A 29 -3.91 -4.69 -6.52
N CYS A 30 -3.59 -3.94 -7.58
CA CYS A 30 -2.76 -4.43 -8.69
C CYS A 30 -1.30 -4.72 -8.29
N LEU A 31 -0.86 -4.31 -7.10
CA LEU A 31 0.42 -4.75 -6.52
C LEU A 31 0.34 -6.13 -5.89
N MET A 32 -0.86 -6.56 -5.50
CA MET A 32 -1.14 -7.74 -4.70
C MET A 32 -1.65 -8.91 -5.55
N GLY A 33 -2.48 -8.61 -6.57
CA GLY A 33 -2.90 -9.55 -7.61
C GLY A 33 -2.04 -9.38 -8.87
N GLY A 34 -1.76 -10.48 -9.57
CA GLY A 34 -0.97 -10.44 -10.80
C GLY A 34 -1.50 -9.39 -11.79
N LEU A 35 -0.62 -8.88 -12.66
CA LEU A 35 -0.81 -7.81 -13.66
C LEU A 35 -2.01 -7.96 -14.63
N ARG A 36 -2.89 -8.94 -14.42
CA ARG A 36 -4.09 -9.24 -15.19
C ARG A 36 -5.26 -8.39 -14.65
N PRO A 37 -5.82 -7.48 -15.46
CA PRO A 37 -7.04 -6.76 -15.09
C PRO A 37 -8.16 -7.74 -14.74
N GLY A 38 -8.80 -7.56 -13.59
CA GLY A 38 -9.93 -8.36 -13.13
C GLY A 38 -9.60 -9.51 -12.17
N ASP A 39 -8.32 -9.79 -11.92
CA ASP A 39 -7.93 -10.78 -10.91
C ASP A 39 -7.76 -10.08 -9.56
N ARG A 40 -8.76 -10.23 -8.70
CA ARG A 40 -8.81 -9.55 -7.39
C ARG A 40 -8.26 -10.51 -6.32
N PRO A 41 -7.20 -10.13 -5.59
CA PRO A 41 -6.72 -10.94 -4.48
C PRO A 41 -7.82 -11.08 -3.43
N SER A 42 -7.91 -12.25 -2.79
CA SER A 42 -8.80 -12.39 -1.64
C SER A 42 -8.34 -11.44 -0.52
N HIS A 43 -9.24 -11.10 0.41
CA HIS A 43 -8.86 -10.26 1.56
C HIS A 43 -7.72 -10.89 2.38
N GLN A 44 -7.68 -12.21 2.46
CA GLN A 44 -6.61 -12.92 3.16
C GLN A 44 -5.28 -12.75 2.43
N ASP A 45 -5.25 -12.99 1.11
CA ASP A 45 -4.03 -12.84 0.31
C ASP A 45 -3.50 -11.40 0.37
N ALA A 46 -4.39 -10.41 0.38
CA ALA A 46 -4.00 -9.01 0.52
C ALA A 46 -3.33 -8.73 1.87
N TYR A 47 -3.87 -9.23 2.97
CA TYR A 47 -3.25 -9.07 4.29
C TYR A 47 -1.91 -9.79 4.40
N GLU A 48 -1.80 -11.00 3.85
CA GLU A 48 -0.56 -11.76 3.80
C GLU A 48 0.50 -11.04 2.96
N TRP A 49 0.10 -10.52 1.79
CA TRP A 49 0.98 -9.73 0.93
C TRP A 49 1.46 -8.45 1.62
N ILE A 50 0.57 -7.69 2.26
CA ILE A 50 0.95 -6.46 2.98
C ILE A 50 1.89 -6.80 4.15
N ALA A 51 1.63 -7.89 4.87
CA ALA A 51 2.49 -8.34 5.95
C ALA A 51 3.90 -8.74 5.44
N ALA A 52 3.98 -9.39 4.27
CA ALA A 52 5.24 -9.76 3.63
C ALA A 52 6.03 -8.53 3.12
N HIS A 53 5.34 -7.51 2.59
CA HIS A 53 5.95 -6.32 1.97
C HIS A 53 6.03 -5.10 2.92
N ARG A 54 5.75 -5.29 4.22
CA ARG A 54 5.68 -4.22 5.22
C ARG A 54 6.89 -3.28 5.27
N ARG A 55 8.10 -3.79 4.99
CA ARG A 55 9.33 -2.97 5.01
C ARG A 55 9.41 -2.03 3.81
N ASP A 56 9.06 -2.54 2.64
CA ASP A 56 9.10 -1.75 1.41
C ASP A 56 7.96 -0.72 1.39
N LEU A 57 6.77 -1.10 1.89
CA LEU A 57 5.66 -0.18 2.07
C LEU A 57 6.02 0.95 3.05
N ASP A 58 6.61 0.63 4.19
CA ASP A 58 7.09 1.65 5.16
C ASP A 58 8.13 2.59 4.51
N ALA A 59 9.05 2.05 3.72
CA ALA A 59 10.04 2.85 2.99
C ALA A 59 9.41 3.73 1.90
N ALA A 60 8.43 3.21 1.15
CA ALA A 60 7.70 3.94 0.12
C ALA A 60 6.89 5.09 0.73
N VAL A 61 6.15 4.83 1.80
CA VAL A 61 5.39 5.87 2.51
C VAL A 61 6.33 6.91 3.11
N ALA A 62 7.46 6.51 3.68
CA ALA A 62 8.48 7.44 4.15
C ALA A 62 9.09 8.29 3.02
N ALA A 63 9.28 7.73 1.82
CA ALA A 63 9.74 8.49 0.66
C ALA A 63 8.70 9.54 0.23
N LEU A 64 7.44 9.14 0.09
CA LEU A 64 6.34 10.05 -0.24
C LEU A 64 6.18 11.16 0.79
N ALA A 65 6.25 10.83 2.09
CA ALA A 65 6.15 11.81 3.18
C ALA A 65 7.26 12.88 3.13
N ARG A 66 8.41 12.55 2.51
CA ARG A 66 9.52 13.49 2.26
C ARG A 66 9.41 14.22 0.92
N GLY A 67 8.33 14.01 0.16
CA GLY A 67 8.17 14.56 -1.19
C GLY A 67 9.01 13.87 -2.26
N ALA A 68 9.56 12.68 -1.98
CA ALA A 68 10.30 11.87 -2.94
C ALA A 68 9.40 10.80 -3.59
N VAL A 69 9.79 10.36 -4.78
CA VAL A 69 9.11 9.27 -5.50
C VAL A 69 9.64 7.92 -4.99
N PRO A 70 8.78 6.97 -4.54
CA PRO A 70 9.19 5.62 -4.19
C PRO A 70 9.78 4.86 -5.39
N LYS A 71 10.46 3.74 -5.11
CA LYS A 71 10.93 2.84 -6.16
C LYS A 71 9.82 1.93 -6.63
N ALA A 72 9.87 1.55 -7.92
CA ALA A 72 9.01 0.51 -8.47
C ALA A 72 9.13 -0.81 -7.67
N PRO A 73 8.03 -1.56 -7.49
CA PRO A 73 6.68 -1.29 -8.01
C PRO A 73 5.83 -0.35 -7.12
N TYR A 74 6.39 0.25 -6.07
CA TYR A 74 5.65 1.04 -5.08
C TYR A 74 5.50 2.53 -5.45
N ASP A 75 5.95 2.92 -6.64
CA ASP A 75 5.82 4.28 -7.17
C ASP A 75 4.36 4.69 -7.44
N ILE A 76 3.45 3.72 -7.49
CA ILE A 76 1.99 3.94 -7.59
C ILE A 76 1.27 4.02 -6.23
N VAL A 77 2.00 3.86 -5.11
CA VAL A 77 1.47 4.11 -3.77
C VAL A 77 1.27 5.61 -3.59
N SER A 78 0.18 6.01 -2.93
CA SER A 78 -0.12 7.42 -2.69
C SER A 78 -0.46 7.67 -1.22
N LEU A 79 -0.06 8.82 -0.67
CA LEU A 79 -0.44 9.21 0.69
C LEU A 79 -1.94 9.45 0.76
N VAL A 80 -2.56 9.07 1.87
CA VAL A 80 -3.90 9.55 2.22
C VAL A 80 -3.72 11.02 2.56
N GLY A 81 -4.18 11.91 1.68
CA GLY A 81 -4.07 13.35 1.88
C GLY A 81 -4.59 13.73 3.26
N THR A 82 -3.77 14.42 4.05
CA THR A 82 -4.23 15.22 5.17
C THR A 82 -5.06 16.35 4.58
N GLY A 83 -6.37 16.12 4.46
CA GLY A 83 -7.33 17.20 4.26
C GLY A 83 -7.33 18.15 5.45
#